data_AF-K0T3K9-F1
#
_entry.id   AF-K0T3K9-F1
#
_cell.length_a   1.000
_cell.length_b   1.000
_cell.length_c   1.000
_cell.angle_alpha   90.00
_cell.angle_beta   90.00
_cell.angle_gamma   90.00
#
_symmetry.space_group_name_H-M   'P 1'
#
loop_
_entity.id
_entity.type
_entity.pdbx_description
1 polymer ?
#
loop_
_entity_poly.entity_id
_entity_poly.type
_entity_poly.pdbx_seq_one_letter_code
_entity_poly.pdbx_strand_id
1 'polypeptide(L)' 'MGSQAKFGIFSPAVYAAKFALGDDGLKKIRAKGIGLHSSAIGDFCEWAGAYHLRTRLIKLAKTNGDILGFLV' A
#
# COMPACT_ATOMS: atom_id res chain seq x y z
N MET A 1 6.76 -17.67 4.80
CA MET A 1 7.74 -16.60 5.01
C MET A 1 7.34 -15.42 4.15
N GLY A 2 6.80 -14.35 4.73
CA GLY A 2 6.52 -13.12 3.98
C GLY A 2 7.84 -12.50 3.55
N SER A 3 7.99 -12.12 2.27
CA SER A 3 9.20 -11.44 1.81
C SER A 3 9.40 -10.19 2.66
N GLN A 4 10.64 -9.94 3.10
CA GLN A 4 11.02 -8.67 3.69
C GLN A 4 10.67 -7.57 2.69
N ALA A 5 9.87 -6.59 3.11
CA ALA A 5 9.53 -5.46 2.25
C ALA A 5 10.81 -4.68 1.91
N LYS A 6 10.83 -4.08 0.72
CA LYS A 6 12.03 -3.35 0.27
C LYS A 6 12.22 -2.07 1.07
N PHE A 7 13.46 -1.76 1.41
CA PHE A 7 13.80 -0.43 1.91
C PHE A 7 13.71 0.56 0.75
N GLY A 8 12.81 1.54 0.88
CA GLY A 8 12.57 2.59 -0.10
C GLY A 8 12.64 3.98 0.51
N ILE A 9 12.39 5.00 -0.30
CA ILE A 9 12.54 6.41 0.09
C ILE A 9 11.66 6.79 1.30
N PHE A 10 10.52 6.11 1.51
CA PHE A 10 9.64 6.37 2.65
C PHE A 10 9.93 5.49 3.87
N SER A 11 10.82 4.50 3.76
CA SER A 11 11.13 3.60 4.87
C SER A 11 11.56 4.32 6.16
N PRO A 12 12.38 5.40 6.15
CA PRO A 12 12.70 6.13 7.37
C PRO A 12 11.46 6.66 8.11
N ALA A 13 10.51 7.25 7.37
CA ALA A 13 9.28 7.76 7.95
C ALA A 13 8.37 6.61 8.46
N VAL A 14 8.31 5.49 7.74
CA VAL A 14 7.54 4.31 8.17
C VAL A 14 8.14 3.67 9.43
N TYR A 15 9.46 3.62 9.56
CA TYR A 15 10.10 3.16 10.79
C TYR A 15 9.86 4.12 11.97
N ALA A 16 9.92 5.43 11.75
CA ALA A 16 9.57 6.41 12.78
C ALA A 16 8.10 6.24 13.22
N ALA A 17 7.18 6.05 12.27
CA ALA A 17 5.79 5.74 12.56
C ALA A 17 5.63 4.42 13.30
N LYS A 18 6.40 3.39 12.95
CA LYS A 18 6.44 2.10 13.65
C LYS A 18 6.86 2.26 15.11
N PHE A 19 7.89 3.06 15.37
CA PHE A 19 8.37 3.34 16.71
C PHE A 19 7.31 4.06 17.55
N ALA A 20 6.61 5.03 16.98
CA ALA A 20 5.57 5.79 17.67
C ALA A 20 4.27 5.02 17.91
N LEU A 21 3.86 4.15 16.99
CA LEU A 21 2.54 3.50 16.97
C LEU A 21 2.57 2.01 17.37
N GLY A 22 3.75 1.39 17.37
CA GLY A 22 3.89 -0.06 17.44
C GLY A 22 3.42 -0.78 16.16
N ASP A 23 3.65 -2.09 16.12
CA ASP A 23 3.31 -2.93 14.97
C ASP A 23 1.80 -2.92 14.66
N ASP A 24 0.94 -3.05 15.65
CA ASP A 24 -0.50 -3.18 15.44
C ASP A 24 -1.15 -1.87 15.00
N GLY A 25 -0.73 -0.75 15.58
CA GLY A 25 -1.16 0.59 15.17
C GLY A 25 -0.78 0.87 13.72
N LEU A 26 0.48 0.61 13.37
CA LEU A 26 0.96 0.78 12.00
C LEU A 26 0.24 -0.14 11.01
N LYS A 27 0.03 -1.42 11.36
CA LYS A 27 -0.72 -2.37 10.51
C LYS A 27 -2.16 -1.91 10.27
N LYS A 28 -2.85 -1.40 11.30
CA LYS A 28 -4.24 -0.91 11.17
C LYS A 28 -4.32 0.29 10.23
N ILE A 29 -3.43 1.27 10.38
CA ILE A 29 -3.37 2.45 9.50
C ILE A 29 -3.03 2.04 8.07
N ARG A 30 -2.04 1.16 7.91
CA ARG A 30 -1.63 0.64 6.60
C ARG A 30 -2.77 -0.11 5.89
N ALA A 31 -3.48 -0.98 6.61
CA ALA A 31 -4.62 -1.72 6.06
C ALA A 31 -5.73 -0.76 5.61
N LYS A 32 -6.04 0.28 6.41
CA LYS A 32 -7.02 1.31 6.05
C LYS A 32 -6.57 2.09 4.80
N GLY A 33 -5.31 2.51 4.74
CA GLY A 33 -4.75 3.22 3.59
C GLY A 33 -4.77 2.39 2.30
N ILE A 34 -4.35 1.13 2.36
CA ILE A 34 -4.42 0.19 1.24
C ILE A 34 -5.87 0.00 0.78
N GLY A 35 -6.81 -0.14 1.71
CA GLY A 35 -8.24 -0.28 1.41
C GLY A 35 -8.78 0.93 0.65
N LEU A 36 -8.57 2.14 1.18
CA LEU A 36 -9.00 3.39 0.54
C LEU A 36 -8.41 3.54 -0.87
N HIS A 37 -7.11 3.29 -1.02
CA HIS A 37 -6.44 3.41 -2.31
C HIS A 37 -6.94 2.35 -3.32
N SER A 38 -7.19 1.12 -2.86
CA SER A 38 -7.74 0.05 -3.70
C SER A 38 -9.16 0.34 -4.17
N SER A 39 -9.99 0.97 -3.31
CA SER A 39 -11.33 1.44 -3.71
C SER A 39 -11.24 2.55 -4.75
N ALA A 40 -10.37 3.55 -4.54
CA ALA A 40 -10.17 4.63 -5.51
C ALA A 40 -9.70 4.13 -6.89
N ILE A 41 -8.82 3.12 -6.93
CA ILE A 41 -8.45 2.44 -8.18
C ILE A 41 -9.67 1.77 -8.83
N GLY A 42 -10.54 1.15 -8.02
CA GLY A 42 -11.78 0.55 -8.50
C GLY A 42 -12.71 1.57 -9.14
N ASP A 43 -12.98 2.67 -8.44
CA ASP A 43 -13.84 3.77 -8.91
C ASP A 43 -13.27 4.40 -10.19
N PHE A 44 -11.95 4.60 -10.24
CA PHE A 44 -11.27 5.08 -11.44
C PHE A 44 -11.44 4.12 -12.62
N CYS A 45 -11.25 2.81 -12.41
CA CYS A 45 -11.42 1.83 -13.47
C CYS A 45 -12.86 1.75 -13.97
N GLU A 46 -13.85 1.88 -13.08
CA GLU A 46 -15.27 1.91 -13.45
C GLU A 46 -15.56 3.15 -14.31
N TRP A 47 -15.15 4.33 -13.84
CA TRP A 47 -15.31 5.59 -14.57
C TRP A 47 -14.64 5.56 -15.96
N ALA A 48 -13.48 4.94 -16.08
CA ALA A 48 -12.73 4.83 -17.32
C ALA A 48 -13.22 3.70 -18.26
N GLY A 49 -14.23 2.92 -17.88
CA GLY A 49 -14.67 1.74 -18.65
C GLY A 49 -13.63 0.61 -18.69
N ALA A 50 -12.68 0.60 -17.77
CA ALA A 50 -11.53 -0.29 -17.72
C ALA A 50 -11.53 -1.22 -16.48
N TYR A 51 -12.71 -1.57 -15.96
CA TYR A 51 -12.86 -2.39 -14.74
C TYR A 51 -12.10 -3.72 -14.80
N HIS A 52 -11.95 -4.31 -15.98
CA HIS A 52 -11.15 -5.51 -16.22
C HIS A 52 -9.65 -5.36 -15.84
N LEU A 53 -9.12 -4.13 -15.75
CA LEU A 53 -7.74 -3.85 -15.33
C LEU A 53 -7.57 -3.66 -13.82
N ARG A 54 -8.66 -3.51 -13.06
CA ARG A 54 -8.65 -3.16 -11.62
C ARG A 54 -7.67 -4.00 -10.81
N THR A 55 -7.72 -5.32 -10.94
CA THR A 55 -6.84 -6.23 -10.19
C THR A 55 -5.37 -6.05 -10.57
N ARG A 56 -5.05 -5.78 -11.84
CA ARG A 56 -3.67 -5.55 -12.28
C ARG A 56 -3.13 -4.24 -11.72
N LEU A 57 -3.94 -3.18 -11.71
CA LEU A 57 -3.55 -1.88 -11.14
C LEU A 57 -3.39 -1.93 -9.62
N ILE A 58 -4.25 -2.65 -8.90
CA ILE A 58 -4.08 -2.85 -7.45
C ILE A 58 -2.77 -3.60 -7.16
N LYS A 59 -2.45 -4.64 -7.94
CA LYS A 59 -1.18 -5.37 -7.80
C LYS A 59 0.02 -4.47 -8.08
N LEU A 60 -0.04 -3.67 -9.15
CA LEU A 60 1.00 -2.70 -9.48
C LEU A 60 1.19 -1.68 -8.35
N ALA A 61 0.11 -1.11 -7.82
CA ALA A 61 0.15 -0.19 -6.68
C ALA A 61 0.79 -0.83 -5.44
N LYS A 62 0.49 -2.11 -5.16
CA LYS A 62 1.15 -2.86 -4.07
C LYS A 62 2.64 -3.05 -4.32
N THR A 63 3.05 -3.40 -5.54
CA THR A 63 4.47 -3.52 -5.90
C THR A 63 5.20 -2.19 -5.78
N ASN A 64 4.58 -1.10 -6.23
CA ASN A 64 5.14 0.24 -6.07
C ASN A 64 5.24 0.61 -4.60
N GLY A 65 4.23 0.31 -3.78
CA GLY A 65 4.26 0.55 -2.35
C GLY A 65 5.35 -0.22 -1.62
N ASP A 66 5.65 -1.44 -2.06
CA ASP A 66 6.80 -2.22 -1.58
C ASP A 66 8.13 -1.52 -1.95
N ILE A 67 8.33 -1.18 -3.23
CA ILE A 67 9.55 -0.50 -3.72
C ILE A 67 9.78 0.83 -3.01
N LEU A 68 8.70 1.58 -2.76
CA LEU A 68 8.74 2.88 -2.09
C LEU A 68 8.98 2.78 -0.58
N GLY A 69 8.83 1.59 0.01
CA GLY A 69 9.08 1.35 1.43
C GLY A 69 7.88 1.58 2.33
N PHE A 70 6.65 1.58 1.80
CA PHE A 70 5.43 1.71 2.62
C PHE A 70 5.06 0.41 3.36
N LEU A 71 5.68 -0.71 2.98
CA LEU A 71 5.35 -2.04 3.51
C LEU A 71 6.39 -2.58 4.51
N VAL A 72 7.42 -1.80 4.85
CA VAL A 72 8.45 -2.16 5.85
C VAL A 72 7.92 -2.20 7.29
#